data_AF-C5J621-F1
#
_entry.id   AF-C5J621-F1
#
_cell.length_a   1.000
_cell.length_b   1.000
_cell.length_c   1.000
_cell.angle_alpha   90.00
_cell.angle_beta   90.00
_cell.angle_gamma   90.00
#
_symmetry.space_group_name_H-M   'P 1'
#
loop_
_entity.id
_entity.type
_entity.pdbx_description
1 polymer ?
#
loop_
_entity_poly.entity_id
_entity_poly.type
_entity_poly.pdbx_seq_one_letter_code
_entity_poly.pdbx_strand_id
1 'polypeptide(L)'
;MSSLKTLQEYKNDIKNMSKSLLNDDQKNLIIEILENSKTENLDNIFQLLIQKVKIGFTFDVAPSVDTTQVVLLTKDQKMSFVNDYSKHQNNNLIIGENYDVLKNLLALERERERPGR
;
A
#
# COMPACT_ATOMS: atom_id res chain seq x y z
N MET A 1 -26.34 15.79 30.74
CA MET A 1 -25.31 16.48 29.96
C MET A 1 -24.27 15.45 29.56
N SER A 2 -24.12 15.15 28.27
CA SER A 2 -23.01 14.33 27.79
C SER A 2 -21.73 15.09 28.12
N SER A 3 -20.89 14.57 29.05
CA SER A 3 -19.61 15.20 29.32
C SER A 3 -18.73 15.01 28.09
N LEU A 4 -18.43 16.11 27.40
CA LEU A 4 -17.48 16.08 26.29
C LEU A 4 -16.15 15.57 26.82
N LYS A 5 -15.63 14.49 26.22
CA LYS A 5 -14.34 13.94 26.57
C LYS A 5 -13.24 14.96 26.33
N THR A 6 -12.24 14.97 27.21
CA THR A 6 -11.07 15.84 27.06
C THR A 6 -10.12 15.31 25.99
N LEU A 7 -9.26 16.18 25.44
CA LEU A 7 -8.22 15.78 24.47
C LEU A 7 -7.34 14.63 25.00
N GLN A 8 -7.05 14.61 26.30
CA GLN A 8 -6.26 13.56 26.95
C GLN A 8 -6.97 12.21 26.97
N GLU A 9 -8.28 12.20 27.17
CA GLU A 9 -9.09 10.99 27.12
C GLU A 9 -9.08 10.38 25.71
N TYR A 10 -9.23 11.20 24.66
CA TYR A 10 -9.12 10.73 23.28
C TYR A 10 -7.74 10.16 22.94
N LYS A 11 -6.67 10.79 23.41
CA LYS A 11 -5.30 10.26 23.22
C LYS A 11 -5.12 8.90 23.88
N ASN A 12 -5.67 8.71 25.08
CA ASN A 12 -5.62 7.43 25.78
C ASN A 12 -6.44 6.36 25.04
N ASP A 13 -7.63 6.71 24.55
CA ASP A 13 -8.46 5.80 23.74
C ASP A 13 -7.72 5.32 22.48
N ILE A 14 -6.99 6.20 21.79
CA ILE A 14 -6.22 5.86 20.58
C ILE A 14 -5.02 4.97 20.92
N LYS A 15 -4.28 5.28 21.98
CA LYS A 15 -3.12 4.48 22.42
C LYS A 15 -3.54 3.05 22.75
N ASN A 16 -4.66 2.90 23.46
CA ASN A 16 -5.21 1.61 23.89
C ASN A 16 -5.91 0.82 22.77
N MET A 17 -6.11 1.40 21.59
CA MET A 17 -6.75 0.71 20.48
C MET A 17 -5.86 -0.43 19.95
N SER A 18 -6.46 -1.56 19.56
CA SER A 18 -5.72 -2.72 19.07
C SER A 18 -4.85 -2.37 17.84
N LYS A 19 -3.68 -3.00 17.73
CA LYS A 19 -2.84 -2.91 16.52
C LYS A 19 -3.51 -3.46 15.26
N SER A 20 -4.51 -4.32 15.43
CA SER A 20 -5.36 -4.81 14.33
C SER A 20 -6.33 -3.75 13.78
N LEU A 21 -6.58 -2.69 14.54
CA LEU A 21 -7.43 -1.57 14.13
C LEU A 21 -6.60 -0.40 13.62
N LEU A 22 -5.55 -0.03 14.36
CA LEU A 22 -4.66 1.08 14.01
C LEU A 22 -3.21 0.67 14.20
N ASN A 23 -2.39 0.84 13.18
CA ASN A 23 -0.94 0.73 13.31
C ASN A 23 -0.36 1.95 14.05
N ASP A 24 0.90 1.86 14.46
CA ASP A 24 1.51 2.89 15.32
C ASP A 24 1.63 4.25 14.58
N ASP A 25 1.84 4.26 13.26
CA ASP A 25 1.89 5.48 12.44
C ASP A 25 0.52 6.17 12.33
N GLN A 26 -0.55 5.40 12.12
CA GLN A 26 -1.92 5.90 12.07
C GLN A 26 -2.34 6.47 13.42
N LYS A 27 -1.95 5.82 14.54
CA LYS A 27 -2.19 6.35 15.89
C LYS A 27 -1.54 7.71 16.08
N ASN A 28 -0.28 7.85 15.69
CA ASN A 28 0.46 9.12 15.81
C ASN A 28 -0.19 10.23 14.98
N LEU A 29 -0.58 9.94 13.73
CA LEU A 29 -1.25 10.90 12.85
C LEU A 29 -2.60 11.37 13.42
N ILE A 30 -3.41 10.46 13.96
CA ILE A 30 -4.70 10.81 14.58
C ILE A 30 -4.48 11.73 15.80
N ILE A 31 -3.47 11.44 16.62
CA ILE A 31 -3.13 12.29 17.78
C ILE A 31 -2.72 13.69 17.33
N GLU A 32 -1.86 13.80 16.31
CA GLU A 32 -1.42 15.09 15.75
C GLU A 32 -2.59 15.92 15.20
N ILE A 33 -3.54 15.27 14.50
CA ILE A 33 -4.74 15.95 14.00
C ILE A 33 -5.59 16.49 15.17
N LEU A 34 -5.77 15.69 16.22
CA LEU A 34 -6.54 16.11 17.40
C LEU A 34 -5.86 17.26 18.16
N GLU A 35 -4.53 17.28 18.24
CA GLU A 35 -3.77 18.36 18.87
C GLU A 35 -3.91 19.70 18.13
N ASN A 36 -3.99 19.66 16.80
CA ASN A 36 -4.12 20.85 15.96
C ASN A 36 -5.59 21.28 15.72
N SER A 37 -6.54 20.55 16.31
CA SER A 37 -7.98 20.79 16.12
C SER A 37 -8.55 21.72 17.18
N LYS A 38 -9.60 22.46 16.82
CA LYS A 38 -10.37 23.25 17.79
C LYS A 38 -11.09 22.32 18.76
N THR A 39 -11.10 22.67 20.05
CA THR A 39 -11.71 21.90 21.14
C THR A 39 -13.18 21.57 20.90
N GLU A 40 -13.91 22.52 20.32
CA GLU A 40 -15.32 22.41 19.92
C GLU A 40 -15.60 21.32 18.86
N ASN A 41 -14.59 20.93 18.08
CA ASN A 41 -14.73 19.94 17.00
C ASN A 41 -14.13 18.57 17.34
N LEU A 42 -13.53 18.38 18.51
CA LEU A 42 -12.76 17.18 18.84
C LEU A 42 -13.60 15.89 18.73
N ASP A 43 -14.83 15.89 19.22
CA ASP A 43 -15.71 14.71 19.18
C ASP A 43 -16.08 14.34 17.72
N ASN A 44 -16.47 15.33 16.91
CA ASN A 44 -16.80 15.13 15.50
C ASN A 44 -15.59 14.62 14.70
N ILE A 45 -14.41 15.18 14.94
CA ILE A 45 -13.16 14.79 14.28
C ILE A 45 -12.75 13.37 14.70
N PHE A 46 -12.83 13.06 15.99
CA PHE A 46 -12.54 11.72 16.51
C PHE A 46 -13.46 10.67 15.88
N GLN A 47 -14.78 10.92 15.85
CA GLN A 47 -15.75 10.02 15.23
C GLN A 47 -15.44 9.80 13.74
N LEU A 48 -15.13 10.86 12.99
CA LEU A 48 -14.77 10.77 11.58
C LEU A 48 -13.51 9.92 11.36
N LEU A 49 -12.46 10.13 12.16
CA LEU A 49 -11.19 9.42 12.04
C LEU A 49 -11.35 7.93 12.35
N ILE A 50 -12.08 7.58 13.41
CA ILE A 50 -12.34 6.18 13.78
C ILE A 50 -13.29 5.48 12.80
N GLN A 51 -14.28 6.19 12.25
CA GLN A 51 -15.22 5.60 11.30
C GLN A 51 -14.54 5.21 9.97
N LYS A 52 -13.53 5.98 9.53
CA LYS A 52 -12.69 5.60 8.37
C LYS A 52 -11.88 4.33 8.61
N VAL A 53 -11.48 4.04 9.85
CA VAL A 53 -10.76 2.80 10.20
C VAL A 53 -11.61 1.57 9.92
N LYS A 54 -12.91 1.62 10.22
CA LYS A 54 -13.83 0.48 9.98
C LYS A 54 -14.06 0.18 8.51
N ILE A 55 -13.78 1.12 7.60
CA ILE A 55 -13.99 1.00 6.16
C ILE A 55 -12.65 0.73 5.44
N GLY A 56 -11.53 0.76 6.16
CA GLY A 56 -10.20 0.62 5.59
C GLY A 56 -9.90 -0.82 5.19
N PHE A 57 -9.61 -1.02 3.90
CA PHE A 57 -8.86 -2.16 3.40
C PHE A 57 -7.58 -2.34 4.24
N THR A 58 -7.62 -3.19 5.25
CA THR A 58 -6.41 -3.78 5.82
C THR A 58 -5.88 -4.74 4.77
N PHE A 59 -4.87 -4.32 4.02
CA PHE A 59 -3.98 -5.30 3.40
C PHE A 59 -3.29 -6.01 4.55
N ASP A 60 -3.84 -7.15 4.97
CA ASP A 60 -3.12 -8.10 5.79
C ASP A 60 -1.77 -8.29 5.11
N VAL A 61 -0.70 -7.97 5.86
CA VAL A 61 0.72 -8.07 5.53
C VAL A 61 1.00 -8.51 4.09
N ALA A 62 1.55 -7.60 3.28
CA ALA A 62 2.05 -7.97 1.95
C ALA A 62 2.87 -9.27 2.06
N PRO A 63 2.59 -10.29 1.22
CA PRO A 63 3.22 -11.60 1.35
C PRO A 63 4.73 -11.43 1.47
N SER A 64 5.31 -12.06 2.49
CA SER A 64 6.73 -11.95 2.78
C SER A 64 7.51 -12.38 1.55
N VAL A 65 8.21 -11.43 0.92
CA VAL A 65 9.05 -11.71 -0.24
C VAL A 65 10.19 -12.63 0.18
N ASP A 66 10.18 -13.85 -0.36
CA ASP A 66 11.28 -14.79 -0.18
C ASP A 66 12.52 -14.22 -0.88
N THR A 67 13.43 -13.66 -0.10
CA THR A 67 14.64 -12.98 -0.60
C THR A 67 15.66 -13.94 -1.20
N THR A 68 15.45 -15.26 -1.05
CA THR A 68 16.34 -16.30 -1.57
C THR A 68 15.94 -16.82 -2.95
N GLN A 69 14.72 -16.52 -3.39
CA GLN A 69 14.21 -16.98 -4.68
C GLN A 69 14.68 -16.07 -5.83
N VAL A 70 15.12 -16.72 -6.91
CA VAL A 70 15.46 -16.06 -8.17
C VAL A 70 14.43 -16.46 -9.21
N VAL A 71 13.73 -15.47 -9.77
CA VAL A 71 12.71 -15.67 -10.80
C VAL A 71 13.21 -15.12 -12.12
N LEU A 72 13.06 -15.90 -13.20
CA LEU A 72 13.47 -15.55 -14.55
C LEU A 72 12.24 -15.35 -15.44
N LEU A 73 12.18 -14.22 -16.13
CA LEU A 73 11.16 -13.97 -17.15
C LEU A 73 11.55 -14.64 -18.46
N THR A 74 10.73 -15.58 -18.95
CA THR A 74 10.97 -16.31 -20.21
C THR A 74 9.82 -16.09 -21.18
N LYS A 75 10.14 -15.86 -22.47
CA LYS A 75 9.14 -15.72 -23.52
C LYS A 75 8.58 -17.09 -23.92
N ASP A 76 7.26 -17.27 -23.81
CA ASP A 76 6.59 -18.46 -24.34
C ASP A 76 6.47 -18.35 -25.87
N GLN A 77 7.33 -19.08 -26.58
CA GLN A 77 7.36 -19.07 -28.05
C GLN A 77 6.12 -19.70 -28.70
N LYS A 78 5.44 -20.64 -28.01
CA LYS A 78 4.28 -21.36 -28.58
C LYS A 78 3.01 -20.50 -28.54
N MET A 79 2.85 -19.73 -27.47
CA MET A 79 1.72 -18.80 -27.31
C MET A 79 2.01 -17.38 -27.79
N SER A 80 3.25 -17.09 -28.19
CA SER A 80 3.61 -15.82 -28.81
C SER A 80 3.12 -15.75 -30.25
N PHE A 81 2.51 -14.63 -30.62
CA PHE A 81 2.18 -14.35 -32.02
C PHE A 81 3.45 -14.22 -32.86
N VAL A 82 3.56 -15.05 -33.91
CA VAL A 82 4.73 -15.12 -34.82
C VAL A 82 4.65 -14.08 -35.94
N ASN A 83 3.49 -13.44 -36.14
CA ASN A 83 3.30 -12.50 -37.25
C ASN A 83 4.00 -11.15 -36.98
N ASP A 84 4.81 -10.69 -37.93
CA ASP A 84 5.56 -9.41 -37.92
C ASP A 84 4.70 -8.16 -37.66
N TYR A 85 3.37 -8.26 -37.77
CA TYR A 85 2.41 -7.23 -37.33
C TYR A 85 2.51 -6.91 -35.82
N SER A 86 3.15 -7.78 -35.03
CA SER A 86 3.35 -7.61 -33.59
C SER A 86 4.52 -6.67 -33.22
N LYS A 87 5.34 -6.23 -34.18
CA LYS A 87 6.33 -5.15 -33.94
C LYS A 87 5.69 -3.82 -33.51
N HIS A 88 4.37 -3.68 -33.66
CA HIS A 88 3.61 -2.49 -33.30
C HIS A 88 2.55 -2.74 -32.21
N GLN A 89 2.53 -3.92 -31.57
CA GLN A 89 1.61 -4.19 -30.48
C GLN A 89 2.26 -3.91 -29.12
N ASN A 90 1.75 -2.89 -28.43
CA ASN A 90 2.26 -2.44 -27.12
C ASN A 90 1.77 -3.29 -25.93
N ASN A 91 0.93 -4.31 -26.19
CA ASN A 91 0.26 -5.06 -25.14
C ASN A 91 0.92 -6.43 -24.97
N ASN A 92 1.51 -6.67 -23.80
CA ASN A 92 2.11 -7.95 -23.42
C ASN A 92 1.30 -8.57 -22.28
N LEU A 93 0.98 -9.87 -22.40
CA LEU A 93 0.49 -10.67 -21.29
C LEU A 93 1.68 -11.35 -20.61
N ILE A 94 1.83 -11.15 -19.31
CA ILE A 94 2.84 -11.81 -18.49
C ILE A 94 2.12 -12.61 -17.42
N ILE A 95 2.56 -13.86 -17.23
CA ILE A 95 1.98 -14.79 -16.25
C ILE A 95 3.02 -15.05 -15.17
N GLY A 96 2.66 -14.76 -13.91
CA GLY A 96 3.52 -14.94 -12.73
C GLY A 96 3.06 -14.05 -11.58
N GLU A 97 3.73 -14.18 -10.43
CA GLU A 97 3.50 -13.28 -9.29
C GLU A 97 3.90 -11.84 -9.65
N ASN A 98 3.01 -10.89 -9.37
CA ASN A 98 3.17 -9.49 -9.78
C ASN A 98 4.51 -8.89 -9.31
N TYR A 99 4.93 -9.19 -8.08
CA TYR A 99 6.18 -8.68 -7.52
C TYR A 99 7.40 -9.14 -8.33
N ASP A 100 7.49 -10.43 -8.65
CA ASP A 100 8.63 -11.01 -9.36
C ASP A 100 8.68 -10.55 -10.82
N VAL A 101 7.51 -10.43 -11.45
CA VAL A 101 7.38 -9.91 -12.80
C VAL A 101 7.88 -8.46 -12.86
N LEU A 102 7.39 -7.59 -11.97
CA LEU A 102 7.79 -6.17 -11.96
C LEU A 102 9.28 -5.99 -11.67
N LYS A 103 9.86 -6.80 -10.77
CA LYS A 103 11.30 -6.78 -10.47
C LYS A 103 12.15 -7.16 -11.69
N ASN A 104 11.72 -8.15 -12.46
CA ASN A 104 12.37 -8.54 -13.72
C ASN A 104 12.25 -7.45 -14.79
N LEU A 105 11.07 -6.85 -14.97
CA LEU A 105 10.86 -5.76 -15.93
C LEU A 105 11.72 -4.54 -15.60
N LEU A 106 11.85 -4.19 -14.32
CA LEU A 106 12.71 -3.10 -13.87
C LEU A 106 14.18 -3.36 -14.22
N ALA A 107 14.65 -4.60 -14.10
CA ALA A 107 16.01 -4.96 -14.48
C ALA A 107 16.24 -4.79 -16.00
N LEU A 108 15.27 -5.20 -16.82
CA LEU A 108 15.32 -5.05 -18.28
C LEU A 108 15.38 -3.58 -18.73
N GLU A 109 14.54 -2.71 -18.16
CA GLU A 109 14.57 -1.27 -18.49
C GLU A 109 15.88 -0.61 -18.04
N ARG A 110 16.41 -0.98 -16.86
CA ARG A 110 17.72 -0.49 -16.42
C ARG A 110 18.85 -0.90 -17.36
N GLU A 111 18.78 -2.08 -17.96
CA GLU A 111 19.76 -2.49 -18.97
C GLU A 111 19.61 -1.72 -20.27
N ARG A 112 18.37 -1.43 -20.70
CA ARG A 112 18.07 -0.61 -21.87
C ARG A 112 18.57 0.83 -21.72
N GLU A 113 18.50 1.40 -20.51
CA GLU A 113 18.95 2.76 -20.23
C GLU A 113 20.47 2.89 -20.04
N ARG A 114 21.22 1.79 -19.92
CA ARG A 114 22.68 1.85 -19.79
C ARG A 114 23.31 2.30 -21.12
N PRO A 115 24.00 3.45 -21.14
CA PRO A 115 24.69 3.90 -22.35
C PRO A 115 25.91 3.02 -22.57
N GLY A 116 25.87 2.12 -23.56
CA GLY A 116 27.01 1.24 -23.85
C GLY A 116 26.74 -0.06 -24.61
N ARG A 117 25.56 -0.25 -25.21
CA ARG A 117 25.30 -1.26 -26.23
C ARG A 117 24.35 -0.72 -27.29
#